data_AF-A0A7K0DIF8-F1
#
_entry.id   AF-A0A7K0DIF8-F1
#
_cell.length_a   1.000
_cell.length_b   1.000
_cell.length_c   1.000
_cell.angle_alpha   90.00
_cell.angle_beta   90.00
_cell.angle_gamma   90.00
#
_symmetry.space_group_name_H-M   'P 1'
#
loop_
_entity.id
_entity.type
_entity.pdbx_description
1 polymer ?
#
loop_
_entity_poly.entity_id
_entity_poly.type
_entity_poly.pdbx_seq_one_letter_code
_entity_poly.pdbx_strand_id
1 'polypeptide(L)'
;MSSIRPVPRRWFWSHDIQPHQIAGLTMSGMRLERLANYRRGTSDARRFAALYHDDGGEDVPPRTWLVDADADGAGEHAARAATVSVDVAPDSGTVGFTLVLDAEPHPGRTLHTDLDAAALTALVGDGAAVVDLATYRRDGNRCFAAIVEPRPERGTIVFPALGRDEIRPAMKARKAFPIRVRAYHSPAGWQSAIVAEPADGTSWWIRVDVDADDVSHEFERHRAYPLDLDAAGHGLGVRFAVVAAR
;
A
#
# COMPACT_ATOMS: atom_id res chain seq x y z
N MET A 1 -13.20 3.14 -20.64
CA MET A 1 -11.73 3.22 -20.84
C MET A 1 -11.07 3.26 -19.47
N SER A 2 -10.29 2.23 -19.11
CA SER A 2 -9.46 2.25 -17.91
C SER A 2 -8.38 3.32 -18.12
N SER A 3 -8.36 4.36 -17.29
CA SER A 3 -7.21 5.26 -17.26
C SER A 3 -6.21 4.63 -16.30
N ILE A 4 -5.26 3.89 -16.86
CA ILE A 4 -3.99 3.61 -16.18
C ILE A 4 -3.50 4.95 -15.63
N ARG A 5 -3.09 4.99 -14.35
CA ARG A 5 -2.57 6.22 -13.72
C ARG A 5 -1.57 6.89 -14.69
N PRO A 6 -1.67 8.20 -14.92
CA PRO A 6 -0.72 8.89 -15.78
C PRO A 6 0.70 8.72 -15.24
N VAL A 7 1.67 8.65 -16.14
CA VAL A 7 3.09 8.59 -15.78
C VAL A 7 3.42 9.83 -14.94
N PRO A 8 3.96 9.68 -13.72
CA PRO A 8 4.33 10.83 -12.90
C PRO A 8 5.48 11.59 -13.58
N ARG A 9 5.46 12.93 -13.48
CA ARG A 9 6.54 13.75 -14.07
C ARG A 9 7.88 13.47 -13.41
N ARG A 10 7.84 13.26 -12.09
CA ARG A 10 8.95 12.90 -11.21
C ARG A 10 8.40 12.02 -10.11
N TRP A 11 9.26 11.16 -9.58
CA TRP A 11 8.95 10.36 -8.41
C TRP A 11 10.18 10.29 -7.51
N PHE A 12 9.93 10.06 -6.23
CA PHE A 12 10.96 9.92 -5.21
C PHE A 12 10.50 8.88 -4.20
N TRP A 13 11.43 8.11 -3.66
CA TRP A 13 11.14 7.23 -2.55
C TRP A 13 12.25 7.31 -1.50
N SER A 14 11.89 7.07 -0.25
CA SER A 14 12.83 7.01 0.87
C SER A 14 12.37 5.98 1.88
N HIS A 15 13.29 5.54 2.74
CA HIS A 15 13.00 4.63 3.83
C HIS A 15 13.79 5.01 5.07
N ASP A 16 13.59 4.25 6.16
CA ASP A 16 14.18 4.48 7.48
C ASP A 16 13.72 5.78 8.16
N ILE A 17 12.54 6.25 7.78
CA ILE A 17 11.88 7.40 8.39
C ILE A 17 11.41 7.00 9.79
N GLN A 18 11.79 7.77 10.80
CA GLN A 18 11.35 7.56 12.18
C GLN A 18 9.96 8.17 12.39
N PRO A 19 9.14 7.67 13.34
CA PRO A 19 7.79 8.20 13.57
C PRO A 19 7.74 9.72 13.78
N HIS A 20 8.68 10.28 14.53
CA HIS A 20 8.74 11.73 14.77
C HIS A 20 9.14 12.56 13.54
N GLN A 21 9.65 11.92 12.49
CA GLN A 21 10.05 12.58 11.23
C GLN A 21 8.89 12.65 10.24
N ILE A 22 7.76 11.96 10.48
CA ILE A 22 6.59 11.98 9.58
C ILE A 22 6.10 13.42 9.37
N ALA A 23 6.19 14.26 10.41
CA ALA A 23 5.79 15.66 10.34
C ALA A 23 6.55 16.46 9.26
N GLY A 24 7.77 16.04 8.93
CA GLY A 24 8.64 16.69 7.94
C GLY A 24 8.55 16.10 6.54
N LEU A 25 7.61 15.18 6.27
CA LEU A 25 7.48 14.52 4.96
C LEU A 25 6.79 15.37 3.90
N THR A 26 6.31 16.57 4.24
CA THR A 26 5.73 17.47 3.23
C THR A 26 6.83 18.00 2.31
N MET A 27 6.66 17.79 1.00
CA MET A 27 7.57 18.24 -0.03
C MET A 27 6.80 19.09 -1.04
N SER A 28 7.23 20.34 -1.27
CA SER A 28 6.58 21.23 -2.24
C SER A 28 6.54 20.59 -3.64
N GLY A 29 5.37 20.61 -4.28
CA GLY A 29 5.16 20.03 -5.60
C GLY A 29 5.17 18.49 -5.67
N MET A 30 5.29 17.79 -4.54
CA MET A 30 5.28 16.32 -4.48
C MET A 30 4.15 15.83 -3.56
N ARG A 31 3.39 14.85 -4.03
CA ARG A 31 2.32 14.19 -3.28
C ARG A 31 2.85 12.90 -2.67
N LEU A 32 2.72 12.75 -1.35
CA LEU A 32 3.00 11.49 -0.65
C LEU A 32 1.98 10.43 -1.08
N GLU A 33 2.38 9.54 -1.98
CA GLU A 33 1.52 8.50 -2.56
C GLU A 33 1.36 7.27 -1.68
N ARG A 34 2.37 6.95 -0.87
CA ARG A 34 2.34 5.80 0.03
C ARG A 34 3.27 6.01 1.21
N LEU A 35 2.78 5.67 2.40
CA LEU A 35 3.55 5.61 3.64
C LEU A 35 3.44 4.20 4.24
N ALA A 36 4.43 3.35 3.98
CA ALA A 36 4.48 1.97 4.45
C ALA A 36 5.19 1.89 5.81
N ASN A 37 4.53 1.27 6.79
CA ASN A 37 5.12 0.99 8.10
C ASN A 37 5.83 -0.36 8.06
N TYR A 38 7.03 -0.42 8.65
CA TYR A 38 7.70 -1.67 8.98
C TYR A 38 8.46 -1.53 10.31
N ARG A 39 8.86 -2.67 10.86
CA ARG A 39 9.76 -2.73 12.02
C ARG A 39 11.06 -3.42 11.63
N ARG A 40 12.18 -2.99 12.21
CA ARG A 40 13.53 -3.54 11.90
C ARG A 40 14.44 -3.56 13.12
N GLY A 41 15.46 -4.41 13.05
CA GLY A 41 16.53 -4.50 14.04
C GLY A 41 16.12 -5.20 15.34
N THR A 42 17.07 -5.31 16.27
CA THR A 42 16.91 -6.04 17.54
C THR A 42 15.93 -5.37 18.51
N SER A 43 15.75 -4.06 18.40
CA SER A 43 14.76 -3.29 19.17
C SER A 43 13.39 -3.24 18.50
N ASP A 44 13.20 -3.95 17.39
CA ASP A 44 11.99 -3.96 16.57
C ASP A 44 11.46 -2.54 16.30
N ALA A 45 12.41 -1.64 15.99
CA ALA A 45 12.14 -0.21 15.93
C ALA A 45 11.27 0.10 14.72
N ARG A 46 10.13 0.74 14.98
CA ARG A 46 9.20 1.18 13.94
C ARG A 46 9.84 2.23 13.04
N ARG A 47 9.62 2.07 11.74
CA ARG A 47 10.12 2.91 10.67
C ARG A 47 9.08 3.01 9.55
N PHE A 48 9.29 3.95 8.66
CA PHE A 48 8.46 4.12 7.47
C PHE A 48 9.29 4.17 6.19
N ALA A 49 8.67 3.71 5.12
CA ALA A 49 9.07 3.99 3.75
C ALA A 49 8.00 4.86 3.09
N ALA A 50 8.45 5.85 2.34
CA ALA A 50 7.59 6.82 1.68
C ALA A 50 7.84 6.80 0.16
N LEU A 51 6.76 6.87 -0.61
CA LEU A 51 6.79 7.05 -2.07
C LEU A 51 6.04 8.33 -2.41
N TYR A 52 6.62 9.14 -3.29
CA TYR A 52 6.09 10.43 -3.71
C TYR A 52 6.01 10.53 -5.22
N HIS A 53 4.95 11.14 -5.73
CA HIS A 53 4.80 11.51 -7.14
C HIS A 53 4.62 13.02 -7.31
N ASP A 54 5.17 13.57 -8.39
CA ASP A 54 4.81 14.90 -8.90
C ASP A 54 3.54 14.78 -9.77
N ASP A 55 2.39 15.02 -9.13
CA ASP A 55 1.04 14.85 -9.68
C ASP A 55 0.37 16.20 -10.06
N GLY A 56 1.13 17.26 -10.33
CA GLY A 56 0.52 18.51 -10.82
C GLY A 56 1.21 19.83 -10.45
N GLY A 57 2.38 19.80 -9.81
CA GLY A 57 3.07 21.01 -9.37
C GLY A 57 2.59 21.56 -8.01
N GLU A 58 3.01 22.78 -7.68
CA GLU A 58 2.89 23.40 -6.34
C GLU A 58 1.45 23.69 -5.89
N ASP A 59 0.48 23.64 -6.82
CA ASP A 59 -0.93 23.93 -6.55
C ASP A 59 -1.72 22.76 -5.96
N VAL A 60 -1.13 21.56 -5.89
CA VAL A 60 -1.78 20.39 -5.27
C VAL A 60 -1.71 20.52 -3.74
N PRO A 61 -2.86 20.57 -3.03
CA PRO A 61 -2.86 20.66 -1.58
C PRO A 61 -2.06 19.51 -0.94
N PRO A 62 -1.21 19.79 0.07
CA PRO A 62 -0.43 18.75 0.70
C PRO A 62 -1.36 17.77 1.44
N ARG A 63 -1.02 16.48 1.38
CA ARG A 63 -1.67 15.49 2.23
C ARG A 63 -1.24 15.69 3.67
N THR A 64 -2.17 15.47 4.59
CA THR A 64 -1.90 15.42 6.04
C THR A 64 -1.82 13.98 6.50
N TRP A 65 -1.50 13.73 7.76
CA TRP A 65 -1.42 12.38 8.31
C TRP A 65 -2.04 12.30 9.70
N LEU A 66 -2.60 11.13 9.99
CA LEU A 66 -3.00 10.68 11.31
C LEU A 66 -2.10 9.51 11.68
N VAL A 67 -1.49 9.55 12.87
CA VAL A 67 -0.53 8.53 13.32
C VAL A 67 -1.05 7.96 14.62
N ASP A 68 -0.98 6.63 14.76
CA ASP A 68 -1.35 5.88 15.96
C ASP A 68 -2.78 6.08 16.44
N ALA A 69 -3.70 6.23 15.48
CA ALA A 69 -5.11 6.15 15.78
C ALA A 69 -5.50 4.70 16.09
N ASP A 70 -6.48 4.52 16.97
CA ASP A 70 -7.21 3.26 17.08
C ASP A 70 -8.17 3.09 15.89
N ALA A 71 -8.92 1.99 15.87
CA ALA A 71 -9.83 1.68 14.76
C ALA A 71 -10.94 2.73 14.61
N ASP A 72 -11.51 3.21 15.71
CA ASP A 72 -12.62 4.18 15.71
C ASP A 72 -12.11 5.55 15.21
N GLY A 73 -11.01 6.04 15.76
CA GLY A 73 -10.38 7.29 15.32
C GLY A 73 -9.92 7.23 13.86
N ALA A 74 -9.38 6.09 13.40
CA ALA A 74 -9.07 5.91 11.99
C ALA A 74 -10.33 5.92 11.11
N GLY A 75 -11.43 5.32 11.59
CA GLY A 75 -12.73 5.30 10.93
C GLY A 75 -13.35 6.68 10.75
N GLU A 76 -13.24 7.57 11.76
CA GLU A 76 -13.71 8.96 11.69
C GLU A 76 -13.05 9.77 10.56
N HIS A 77 -11.83 9.39 10.18
CA HIS A 77 -11.05 10.03 9.12
C HIS A 77 -11.10 9.31 7.77
N ALA A 78 -11.86 8.20 7.66
CA ALA A 78 -11.90 7.36 6.47
C ALA A 78 -12.27 8.12 5.19
N ALA A 79 -13.20 9.08 5.27
CA ALA A 79 -13.62 9.90 4.14
C ALA A 79 -12.45 10.63 3.47
N ARG A 80 -11.39 10.97 4.21
CA ARG A 80 -10.19 11.64 3.68
C ARG A 80 -9.03 10.67 3.45
N ALA A 81 -9.13 9.42 3.90
CA ALA A 81 -8.03 8.48 3.85
C ALA A 81 -7.65 8.13 2.40
N ALA A 82 -6.38 8.33 2.06
CA ALA A 82 -5.79 7.98 0.77
C ALA A 82 -4.93 6.72 0.86
N THR A 83 -4.29 6.49 2.01
CA THR A 83 -3.50 5.28 2.29
C THR A 83 -3.61 4.88 3.74
N VAL A 84 -3.43 3.60 4.03
CA VAL A 84 -3.40 3.05 5.39
C VAL A 84 -2.14 2.22 5.60
N SER A 85 -1.48 2.40 6.73
CA SER A 85 -0.51 1.44 7.27
C SER A 85 -0.89 1.08 8.71
N VAL A 86 -0.49 -0.11 9.13
CA VAL A 86 -0.86 -0.67 10.43
C VAL A 86 0.41 -1.03 11.17
N ASP A 87 0.49 -0.60 12.41
CA ASP A 87 1.46 -1.08 13.39
C ASP A 87 0.78 -2.04 14.37
N VAL A 88 1.49 -3.08 14.78
CA VAL A 88 1.07 -3.91 15.91
C VAL A 88 2.20 -3.86 16.93
N ALA A 89 1.91 -3.27 18.08
CA ALA A 89 2.89 -3.15 19.16
C ALA A 89 3.28 -4.56 19.67
N PRO A 90 4.58 -4.93 19.66
CA PRO A 90 5.02 -6.28 19.98
C PRO A 90 4.63 -6.73 21.40
N ASP A 91 4.69 -5.81 22.36
CA ASP A 91 4.50 -6.13 23.78
C ASP A 91 3.03 -6.19 24.18
N SER A 92 2.19 -5.33 23.61
CA SER A 92 0.77 -5.20 24.00
C SER A 92 -0.20 -5.79 22.99
N GLY A 93 0.25 -6.08 21.76
CA GLY A 93 -0.63 -6.41 20.64
C GLY A 93 -1.54 -5.26 20.20
N THR A 94 -1.34 -4.04 20.73
CA THR A 94 -2.14 -2.87 20.37
C THR A 94 -1.94 -2.56 18.89
N VAL A 95 -3.06 -2.44 18.18
CA VAL A 95 -3.09 -2.10 16.75
C VAL A 95 -3.20 -0.59 16.61
N GLY A 96 -2.22 0.02 15.94
CA GLY A 96 -2.19 1.45 15.64
C GLY A 96 -2.27 1.69 14.14
N PHE A 97 -3.20 2.54 13.71
CA PHE A 97 -3.40 2.90 12.31
C PHE A 97 -2.69 4.22 12.00
N THR A 98 -2.03 4.25 10.85
CA THR A 98 -1.47 5.47 10.28
C THR A 98 -2.12 5.73 8.93
N LEU A 99 -2.80 6.86 8.81
CA LEU A 99 -3.49 7.27 7.60
C LEU A 99 -2.77 8.45 6.97
N VAL A 100 -2.62 8.42 5.65
CA VAL A 100 -2.34 9.63 4.88
C VAL A 100 -3.68 10.14 4.36
N LEU A 101 -3.96 11.42 4.59
CA LEU A 101 -5.27 12.03 4.37
C LEU A 101 -5.18 13.05 3.22
N ASP A 102 -6.05 12.90 2.22
CA ASP A 102 -6.34 13.93 1.23
C ASP A 102 -6.85 15.21 1.90
N ALA A 103 -6.65 16.36 1.24
CA ALA A 103 -7.15 17.64 1.75
C ALA A 103 -8.68 17.65 1.78
N GLU A 104 -9.30 17.25 0.68
CA GLU A 104 -10.75 17.18 0.53
C GLU A 104 -11.30 15.78 0.86
N PRO A 105 -12.49 15.68 1.48
CA PRO A 105 -13.13 14.40 1.74
C PRO A 105 -13.74 13.79 0.47
N HIS A 106 -13.69 12.46 0.42
CA HIS A 106 -14.42 11.60 -0.47
C HIS A 106 -15.50 10.87 0.36
N PRO A 107 -16.74 11.38 0.42
CA PRO A 107 -17.76 10.95 1.39
C PRO A 107 -18.20 9.49 1.26
N GLY A 108 -17.88 8.82 0.15
CA GLY A 108 -18.10 7.39 -0.01
C GLY A 108 -17.00 6.51 0.59
N ARG A 109 -15.87 7.06 1.03
CA ARG A 109 -14.76 6.26 1.56
C ARG A 109 -15.04 5.77 2.98
N THR A 110 -14.86 4.47 3.19
CA THR A 110 -14.93 3.81 4.49
C THR A 110 -13.64 3.04 4.77
N LEU A 111 -13.31 2.88 6.05
CA LEU A 111 -12.22 2.04 6.51
C LEU A 111 -12.81 0.78 7.15
N HIS A 112 -12.39 -0.38 6.64
CA HIS A 112 -12.70 -1.68 7.23
C HIS A 112 -11.41 -2.23 7.84
N THR A 113 -11.48 -2.72 9.08
CA THR A 113 -10.34 -3.31 9.79
C THR A 113 -10.64 -4.78 10.11
N ASP A 114 -9.58 -5.50 10.47
CA ASP A 114 -9.65 -6.90 10.93
C ASP A 114 -10.35 -7.86 9.95
N LEU A 115 -10.32 -7.52 8.65
CA LEU A 115 -10.84 -8.38 7.60
C LEU A 115 -9.94 -9.61 7.46
N ASP A 116 -10.55 -10.78 7.32
CA ASP A 116 -9.85 -11.94 6.76
C ASP A 116 -9.83 -11.88 5.22
N ALA A 117 -9.18 -12.86 4.59
CA ALA A 117 -9.08 -12.92 3.12
C ALA A 117 -10.44 -13.09 2.43
N ALA A 118 -11.38 -13.81 3.04
CA ALA A 118 -12.70 -14.05 2.49
C ALA A 118 -13.57 -12.79 2.59
N ALA A 119 -13.55 -12.10 3.73
CA ALA A 119 -14.24 -10.84 3.97
C ALA A 119 -13.71 -9.73 3.04
N LEU A 120 -12.40 -9.64 2.84
CA LEU A 120 -11.82 -8.71 1.87
C LEU A 120 -12.28 -9.00 0.43
N THR A 121 -12.38 -10.27 0.05
CA THR A 121 -12.86 -10.66 -1.28
C THR A 121 -14.35 -10.38 -1.45
N ALA A 122 -15.16 -10.65 -0.42
CA ALA A 122 -16.59 -10.36 -0.42
C ALA A 122 -16.87 -8.86 -0.56
N LEU A 123 -16.15 -8.02 0.18
CA LEU A 123 -16.27 -6.56 0.12
C LEU A 123 -16.12 -6.02 -1.32
N VAL A 124 -15.16 -6.56 -2.07
CA VAL A 124 -14.94 -6.22 -3.48
C VAL A 124 -16.00 -6.83 -4.39
N GLY A 125 -16.44 -8.06 -4.10
CA GLY A 125 -17.54 -8.72 -4.81
C GLY A 125 -18.87 -7.95 -4.72
N ASP A 126 -19.08 -7.22 -3.63
CA ASP A 126 -20.25 -6.38 -3.38
C ASP A 126 -20.16 -4.98 -4.06
N GLY A 127 -19.12 -4.75 -4.89
CA GLY A 127 -18.98 -3.54 -5.70
C GLY A 127 -18.15 -2.42 -5.07
N ALA A 128 -17.39 -2.72 -4.01
CA ALA A 128 -16.43 -1.79 -3.45
C ALA A 128 -15.11 -1.79 -4.25
N ALA A 129 -14.57 -0.60 -4.51
CA ALA A 129 -13.20 -0.44 -4.99
C ALA A 129 -12.24 -0.22 -3.83
N VAL A 130 -11.11 -0.93 -3.84
CA VAL A 130 -10.06 -0.75 -2.82
C VAL A 130 -9.17 0.41 -3.21
N VAL A 131 -9.19 1.48 -2.40
CA VAL A 131 -8.32 2.66 -2.54
C VAL A 131 -6.91 2.32 -2.08
N ASP A 132 -6.82 1.68 -0.92
CA ASP A 132 -5.58 1.19 -0.33
C ASP A 132 -5.85 0.07 0.67
N LEU A 133 -4.84 -0.73 0.97
CA LEU A 133 -4.92 -1.75 2.01
C LEU A 133 -3.65 -1.79 2.87
N ALA A 134 -3.74 -2.43 4.02
CA ALA A 134 -2.61 -2.84 4.84
C ALA A 134 -2.82 -4.28 5.30
N THR A 135 -1.72 -4.95 5.63
CA THR A 135 -1.70 -6.32 6.13
C THR A 135 -1.00 -6.37 7.46
N TYR A 136 -1.56 -7.07 8.44
CA TYR A 136 -0.99 -7.19 9.78
C TYR A 136 -1.38 -8.52 10.42
N ARG A 137 -0.78 -8.84 11.58
CA ARG A 137 -1.13 -10.04 12.35
C ARG A 137 -1.82 -9.64 13.65
N ARG A 138 -2.92 -10.31 13.95
CA ARG A 138 -3.67 -10.17 15.21
C ARG A 138 -4.04 -11.56 15.69
N ASP A 139 -3.70 -11.87 16.94
CA ASP A 139 -3.97 -13.18 17.56
C ASP A 139 -3.50 -14.36 16.70
N GLY A 140 -2.31 -14.22 16.09
CA GLY A 140 -1.72 -15.22 15.19
C GLY A 140 -2.30 -15.25 13.78
N ASN A 141 -3.46 -14.66 13.55
CA ASN A 141 -4.15 -14.61 12.26
C ASN A 141 -3.69 -13.44 11.40
N ARG A 142 -3.76 -13.62 10.09
CA ARG A 142 -3.50 -12.56 9.11
C ARG A 142 -4.78 -11.75 8.90
N CYS A 143 -4.69 -10.46 9.13
CA CYS A 143 -5.79 -9.50 8.98
C CYS A 143 -5.43 -8.44 7.93
N PHE A 144 -6.47 -7.84 7.37
CA PHE A 144 -6.39 -6.74 6.43
C PHE A 144 -7.16 -5.53 6.96
N ALA A 145 -6.57 -4.36 6.76
CA ALA A 145 -7.31 -3.10 6.81
C ALA A 145 -7.44 -2.59 5.37
N ALA A 146 -8.62 -2.14 4.97
CA ALA A 146 -8.89 -1.68 3.61
C ALA A 146 -9.66 -0.37 3.64
N ILE A 147 -9.15 0.63 2.93
CA ILE A 147 -9.91 1.82 2.57
C ILE A 147 -10.64 1.48 1.28
N VAL A 148 -11.96 1.62 1.27
CA VAL A 148 -12.79 1.31 0.11
C VAL A 148 -13.72 2.45 -0.23
N GLU A 149 -14.17 2.51 -1.48
CA GLU A 149 -15.21 3.42 -1.95
C GLU A 149 -16.19 2.69 -2.88
N PRO A 150 -17.48 3.09 -2.91
CA PRO A 150 -18.45 2.54 -3.86
C PRO A 150 -18.01 2.77 -5.30
N ARG A 151 -17.88 1.71 -6.10
CA ARG A 151 -17.54 1.84 -7.53
C ARG A 151 -18.13 0.69 -8.36
N PRO A 152 -19.46 0.65 -8.55
CA PRO A 152 -20.12 -0.47 -9.24
C PRO A 152 -19.71 -0.62 -10.72
N GLU A 153 -19.24 0.46 -11.35
CA GLU A 153 -18.95 0.48 -12.80
C GLU A 153 -17.51 0.11 -13.18
N ARG A 154 -16.56 0.14 -12.24
CA ARG A 154 -15.19 -0.32 -12.47
C ARG A 154 -14.84 -1.35 -11.41
N GLY A 155 -14.70 -2.62 -11.84
CA GLY A 155 -14.30 -3.68 -10.93
C GLY A 155 -12.93 -3.39 -10.31
N THR A 156 -12.77 -3.71 -9.04
CA THR A 156 -11.46 -3.97 -8.44
C THR A 156 -11.27 -5.48 -8.38
N ILE A 157 -10.04 -5.94 -8.54
CA ILE A 157 -9.67 -7.35 -8.38
C ILE A 157 -8.69 -7.42 -7.22
N VAL A 158 -8.97 -8.29 -6.24
CA VAL A 158 -8.07 -8.51 -5.11
C VAL A 158 -7.61 -9.96 -5.09
N PHE A 159 -6.32 -10.13 -4.81
CA PHE A 159 -5.71 -11.41 -4.52
C PHE A 159 -5.11 -11.31 -3.12
N PRO A 160 -5.75 -11.87 -2.08
CA PRO A 160 -5.30 -11.70 -0.70
C PRO A 160 -3.94 -12.35 -0.40
N ALA A 161 -3.59 -13.40 -1.15
CA ALA A 161 -2.35 -14.15 -1.00
C ALA A 161 -1.93 -14.74 -2.35
N LEU A 162 -0.79 -14.30 -2.87
CA LEU A 162 -0.10 -14.90 -4.00
C LEU A 162 1.39 -15.08 -3.68
N GLY A 163 1.92 -16.26 -3.96
CA GLY A 163 3.35 -16.50 -4.05
C GLY A 163 3.94 -15.83 -5.30
N ARG A 164 5.26 -15.58 -5.28
CA ARG A 164 5.98 -14.87 -6.35
C ARG A 164 5.68 -15.39 -7.76
N ASP A 165 5.68 -16.72 -7.93
CA ASP A 165 5.50 -17.36 -9.23
C ASP A 165 4.03 -17.42 -9.69
N GLU A 166 3.10 -17.15 -8.78
CA GLU A 166 1.66 -17.16 -9.03
C GLU A 166 1.14 -15.80 -9.51
N ILE A 167 1.85 -14.72 -9.19
CA ILE A 167 1.45 -13.33 -9.51
C ILE A 167 1.14 -13.16 -11.00
N ARG A 168 2.09 -13.50 -11.87
CA ARG A 168 1.94 -13.24 -13.31
C ARG A 168 0.86 -14.11 -13.96
N PRO A 169 0.77 -15.43 -13.69
CA PRO A 169 -0.36 -16.26 -14.12
C PRO A 169 -1.71 -15.73 -13.63
N ALA A 170 -1.81 -15.34 -12.35
CA ALA A 170 -3.06 -14.85 -11.76
C ALA A 170 -3.55 -13.55 -12.42
N MET A 171 -2.66 -12.56 -12.62
CA MET A 171 -3.00 -11.32 -13.31
C MET A 171 -3.46 -11.58 -14.75
N LYS A 172 -2.73 -12.45 -15.49
CA LYS A 172 -3.08 -12.80 -16.88
C LYS A 172 -4.44 -13.48 -16.97
N ALA A 173 -4.74 -14.41 -16.06
CA ALA A 173 -6.01 -15.14 -16.06
C ALA A 173 -7.23 -14.22 -15.85
N ARG A 174 -7.04 -13.10 -15.15
CA ARG A 174 -8.11 -12.13 -14.84
C ARG A 174 -8.06 -10.85 -15.68
N LYS A 175 -7.13 -10.73 -16.65
CA LYS A 175 -6.88 -9.49 -17.40
C LYS A 175 -6.71 -8.30 -16.45
N ALA A 176 -5.87 -8.49 -15.45
CA ALA A 176 -5.70 -7.58 -14.34
C ALA A 176 -4.38 -6.79 -14.47
N PHE A 177 -4.45 -5.51 -14.16
CA PHE A 177 -3.31 -4.61 -14.05
C PHE A 177 -3.10 -4.27 -12.57
N PRO A 178 -1.99 -4.70 -11.95
CA PRO A 178 -1.75 -4.45 -10.54
C PRO A 178 -1.50 -2.98 -10.27
N ILE A 179 -2.09 -2.49 -9.18
CA ILE A 179 -1.99 -1.09 -8.74
C ILE A 179 -1.48 -0.95 -7.29
N ARG A 180 -1.64 -2.00 -6.47
CA ARG A 180 -1.10 -2.06 -5.10
C ARG A 180 -0.53 -3.43 -4.79
N VAL A 181 0.48 -3.46 -3.94
CA VAL A 181 1.05 -4.69 -3.37
C VAL A 181 1.28 -4.53 -1.88
N ARG A 182 0.94 -5.54 -1.09
CA ARG A 182 1.38 -5.66 0.30
C ARG A 182 2.09 -6.98 0.50
N ALA A 183 3.35 -6.92 0.91
CA ALA A 183 4.14 -8.12 1.12
C ALA A 183 4.13 -8.54 2.57
N TYR A 184 4.06 -9.84 2.80
CA TYR A 184 4.15 -10.39 4.14
C TYR A 184 4.72 -11.80 4.12
N HIS A 185 5.31 -12.19 5.24
CA HIS A 185 5.82 -13.55 5.42
C HIS A 185 4.71 -14.48 5.94
N SER A 186 4.70 -15.71 5.41
CA SER A 186 3.84 -16.81 5.82
C SER A 186 4.67 -18.10 6.00
N PRO A 187 4.11 -19.19 6.55
CA PRO A 187 4.79 -20.48 6.54
C PRO A 187 5.19 -20.98 5.13
N ALA A 188 4.48 -20.55 4.09
CA ALA A 188 4.78 -20.86 2.69
C ALA A 188 5.81 -19.89 2.06
N GLY A 189 6.47 -19.05 2.86
CA GLY A 189 7.39 -18.02 2.41
C GLY A 189 6.70 -16.67 2.14
N TRP A 190 7.32 -15.85 1.30
CA TRP A 190 6.79 -14.54 0.90
C TRP A 190 5.47 -14.67 0.15
N GLN A 191 4.49 -13.91 0.62
CA GLN A 191 3.16 -13.79 0.02
C GLN A 191 2.87 -12.32 -0.27
N SER A 192 2.02 -12.09 -1.27
CA SER A 192 1.60 -10.77 -1.69
C SER A 192 0.08 -10.67 -1.68
N ALA A 193 -0.45 -9.68 -0.97
CA ALA A 193 -1.80 -9.20 -1.21
C ALA A 193 -1.74 -8.15 -2.33
N ILE A 194 -2.50 -8.34 -3.41
CA ILE A 194 -2.45 -7.48 -4.59
C ILE A 194 -3.83 -6.91 -4.87
N VAL A 195 -3.89 -5.60 -5.10
CA VAL A 195 -5.05 -4.92 -5.68
C VAL A 195 -4.73 -4.62 -7.13
N ALA A 196 -5.68 -4.92 -8.01
CA ALA A 196 -5.57 -4.72 -9.44
C ALA A 196 -6.86 -4.14 -10.03
N GLU A 197 -6.74 -3.56 -11.22
CA GLU A 197 -7.88 -3.11 -12.03
C GLU A 197 -8.04 -4.00 -13.27
N PRO A 198 -9.27 -4.21 -13.78
CA PRO A 198 -9.52 -4.82 -15.08
C PRO A 198 -8.91 -3.95 -16.19
N ALA A 199 -7.81 -4.42 -16.76
CA ALA A 199 -7.16 -3.78 -17.90
C ALA A 199 -6.29 -4.80 -18.65
N ASP A 200 -6.44 -4.81 -19.97
CA ASP A 200 -5.54 -5.55 -20.85
C ASP A 200 -4.22 -4.76 -20.97
N GLY A 201 -3.15 -5.26 -20.34
CA GLY A 201 -1.83 -4.66 -20.39
C GLY A 201 -0.77 -5.53 -19.73
N THR A 202 0.43 -5.56 -20.32
CA THR A 202 1.57 -6.36 -19.81
C THR A 202 2.76 -5.50 -19.40
N SER A 203 2.66 -4.18 -19.55
CA SER A 203 3.73 -3.22 -19.25
C SER A 203 3.83 -2.91 -17.76
N TRP A 204 3.77 -3.93 -16.93
CA TRP A 204 3.93 -3.85 -15.49
C TRP A 204 4.81 -4.98 -14.97
N TRP A 205 5.37 -4.77 -13.79
CA TRP A 205 6.05 -5.82 -13.04
C TRP A 205 5.84 -5.61 -11.55
N ILE A 206 5.92 -6.74 -10.82
CA ILE A 206 5.96 -6.77 -9.36
C ILE A 206 7.26 -7.44 -8.96
N ARG A 207 7.94 -6.86 -7.97
CA ARG A 207 9.04 -7.52 -7.23
C ARG A 207 8.67 -7.52 -5.76
N VAL A 208 9.08 -8.58 -5.09
CA VAL A 208 8.91 -8.82 -3.66
C VAL A 208 10.22 -9.39 -3.19
N ASP A 209 10.58 -9.12 -1.95
CA ASP A 209 11.86 -9.55 -1.36
C ASP A 209 13.07 -8.88 -2.02
N VAL A 210 12.96 -7.57 -2.24
CA VAL A 210 14.08 -6.71 -2.66
C VAL A 210 14.59 -5.91 -1.46
N ASP A 211 15.90 -5.69 -1.36
CA ASP A 211 16.44 -4.70 -0.41
C ASP A 211 16.38 -3.28 -0.98
N ALA A 212 16.77 -2.30 -0.15
CA ALA A 212 16.68 -0.90 -0.50
C ALA A 212 17.55 -0.51 -1.70
N ASP A 213 18.75 -1.09 -1.80
CA ASP A 213 19.70 -0.75 -2.87
C ASP A 213 19.19 -1.27 -4.22
N ASP A 214 18.52 -2.42 -4.22
CA ASP A 214 17.95 -3.03 -5.42
C ASP A 214 16.66 -2.35 -5.92
N VAL A 215 15.90 -1.66 -5.05
CA VAL A 215 14.63 -1.01 -5.46
C VAL A 215 14.86 0.00 -6.60
N SER A 216 15.82 0.91 -6.43
CA SER A 216 16.14 1.91 -7.46
C SER A 216 16.73 1.25 -8.70
N HIS A 217 17.58 0.25 -8.53
CA HIS A 217 18.18 -0.50 -9.63
C HIS A 217 17.11 -1.19 -10.49
N GLU A 218 16.08 -1.79 -9.88
CA GLU A 218 14.99 -2.44 -10.61
C GLU A 218 14.16 -1.43 -11.43
N PHE A 219 13.87 -0.23 -10.89
CA PHE A 219 13.18 0.82 -11.65
C PHE A 219 14.00 1.30 -12.86
N GLU A 220 15.29 1.58 -12.66
CA GLU A 220 16.20 2.02 -13.72
C GLU A 220 16.36 0.95 -14.81
N ARG A 221 16.66 -0.29 -14.40
CA ARG A 221 16.81 -1.44 -15.29
C ARG A 221 15.59 -1.63 -16.18
N HIS A 222 14.40 -1.45 -15.61
CA HIS A 222 13.16 -1.64 -16.33
C HIS A 222 12.64 -0.39 -17.03
N ARG A 223 13.28 0.78 -16.89
CA ARG A 223 12.77 2.08 -17.33
C ARG A 223 11.31 2.28 -16.90
N ALA A 224 11.06 1.96 -15.65
CA ALA A 224 9.72 1.94 -15.07
C ALA A 224 9.58 3.03 -14.01
N TYR A 225 8.35 3.45 -13.76
CA TYR A 225 7.99 4.30 -12.64
C TYR A 225 7.21 3.48 -11.60
N PRO A 226 7.40 3.75 -10.30
CA PRO A 226 6.64 3.11 -9.24
C PRO A 226 5.15 3.47 -9.35
N LEU A 227 4.30 2.49 -9.13
CA LEU A 227 2.87 2.68 -8.90
C LEU A 227 2.53 2.58 -7.41
N ASP A 228 3.27 1.72 -6.70
CA ASP A 228 3.12 1.45 -5.27
C ASP A 228 4.40 0.82 -4.71
N LEU A 229 4.61 1.01 -3.40
CA LEU A 229 5.74 0.47 -2.65
C LEU A 229 5.28 0.06 -1.25
N ASP A 230 5.62 -1.15 -0.86
CA ASP A 230 5.41 -1.65 0.50
C ASP A 230 6.73 -2.06 1.13
N ALA A 231 6.75 -2.06 2.45
CA ALA A 231 7.91 -2.41 3.25
C ALA A 231 7.48 -3.38 4.35
N ALA A 232 8.25 -4.46 4.52
CA ALA A 232 8.01 -5.48 5.52
C ALA A 232 9.29 -5.77 6.29
N GLY A 233 9.19 -5.82 7.62
CA GLY A 233 10.27 -6.28 8.48
C GLY A 233 10.59 -7.76 8.20
N HIS A 234 11.87 -8.09 8.06
CA HIS A 234 12.30 -9.47 7.86
C HIS A 234 13.65 -9.73 8.56
N GLY A 235 13.64 -10.55 9.60
CA GLY A 235 14.80 -10.76 10.46
C GLY A 235 15.25 -9.44 11.08
N LEU A 236 16.52 -9.08 10.87
CA LEU A 236 17.08 -7.81 11.34
C LEU A 236 16.91 -6.65 10.35
N GLY A 237 16.39 -6.92 9.15
CA GLY A 237 16.31 -5.96 8.05
C GLY A 237 14.89 -5.61 7.64
N VAL A 238 14.81 -4.92 6.50
CA VAL A 238 13.57 -4.60 5.80
C VAL A 238 13.66 -5.15 4.38
N ARG A 239 12.54 -5.64 3.87
CA ARG A 239 12.37 -6.04 2.47
C ARG A 239 11.21 -5.26 1.88
N PHE A 240 11.35 -4.92 0.61
CA PHE A 240 10.37 -4.13 -0.12
C PHE A 240 9.61 -5.00 -1.11
N ALA A 241 8.39 -4.55 -1.40
CA ALA A 241 7.65 -4.98 -2.56
C ALA A 241 7.22 -3.77 -3.36
N VAL A 242 7.32 -3.87 -4.67
CA VAL A 242 7.06 -2.74 -5.57
C VAL A 242 6.17 -3.19 -6.71
N VAL A 243 5.25 -2.33 -7.08
CA VAL A 243 4.53 -2.41 -8.35
C VAL A 243 5.06 -1.28 -9.22
N ALA A 244 5.40 -1.59 -10.47
CA ALA A 244 5.87 -0.59 -11.41
C ALA A 244 5.23 -0.77 -12.79
N ALA A 245 5.16 0.33 -13.54
CA ALA A 245 4.71 0.35 -14.92
C ALA A 245 5.72 1.04 -15.84
N ARG A 246 5.64 0.76 -17.13
CA ARG A 246 6.43 1.41 -18.19
C ARG A 246 5.59 2.41 -18.97
#